data_AF-A0A956FB28-F1
#
_entry.id   AF-A0A956FB28-F1
#
_cell.length_a   1.000
_cell.length_b   1.000
_cell.length_c   1.000
_cell.angle_alpha   90.00
_cell.angle_beta   90.00
_cell.angle_gamma   90.00
#
_symmetry.space_group_name_H-M   'P 1'
#
loop_
_entity.id
_entity.type
_entity.pdbx_description
1 polymer ?
#
loop_
_entity_poly.entity_id
_entity_poly.type
_entity_poly.pdbx_seq_one_letter_code
_entity_poly.pdbx_strand_id
1 'polypeptide(L)'
;MALRRLQATPDQEQVIREELDKLFAAFREHREEWGASRHDLAEAIRDESFDATTMGELFGRHDERLEQLRKALMEAMGRIHAVLDDTQRQRLAEMIDRGRGGWHPFRGGMA
;
A
#
# COMPACT_ATOMS: atom_id res chain seq x y z
N MET A 1 3.73 12.24 -13.63
CA MET A 1 3.76 11.47 -14.89
C MET A 1 2.56 10.54 -15.07
N ALA A 2 2.05 9.88 -14.03
CA ALA A 2 0.89 8.97 -14.13
C ALA A 2 -0.45 9.69 -14.32
N LEU A 3 -0.73 10.76 -13.54
CA LEU A 3 -1.99 11.53 -13.63
C LEU A 3 -2.21 12.18 -15.01
N ARG A 4 -1.13 12.67 -15.65
CA ARG A 4 -1.19 13.18 -17.03
C ARG A 4 -1.59 12.10 -18.06
N ARG A 5 -1.21 10.84 -17.84
CA ARG A 5 -1.64 9.72 -18.72
C ARG A 5 -3.11 9.38 -18.51
N LEU A 6 -3.61 9.60 -17.30
CA LEU A 6 -5.03 9.43 -16.95
C LEU A 6 -5.90 10.53 -17.58
N GLN A 7 -5.32 11.70 -17.88
CA GLN A 7 -6.05 12.92 -18.28
C GLN A 7 -7.07 13.32 -17.20
N ALA A 8 -6.65 13.25 -15.94
CA ALA A 8 -7.46 13.70 -14.81
C ALA A 8 -7.62 15.22 -14.83
N THR A 9 -8.80 15.70 -14.44
CA THR A 9 -9.01 17.13 -14.13
C THR A 9 -8.23 17.52 -12.87
N PRO A 10 -8.00 18.83 -12.62
CA PRO A 10 -7.34 19.27 -11.38
C PRO A 10 -8.02 18.72 -10.11
N ASP A 11 -9.35 18.72 -10.06
CA ASP A 11 -10.12 18.22 -8.93
C ASP A 11 -9.96 16.70 -8.75
N GLN A 12 -9.95 15.94 -9.85
CA GLN A 12 -9.69 14.49 -9.82
C GLN A 12 -8.25 14.21 -9.37
N GLU A 13 -7.27 14.99 -9.86
CA GLU A 13 -5.88 14.84 -9.43
C GLU A 13 -5.72 15.03 -7.92
N GLN A 14 -6.43 15.99 -7.33
CA GLN A 14 -6.39 16.20 -5.89
C GLN A 14 -6.88 14.98 -5.13
N VAL A 15 -8.08 14.47 -5.46
CA VAL A 15 -8.65 13.28 -4.81
C VAL A 15 -7.71 12.08 -4.94
N ILE A 16 -7.17 11.83 -6.14
CA ILE A 16 -6.27 10.69 -6.37
C ILE A 16 -5.00 10.82 -5.52
N ARG A 17 -4.42 12.01 -5.42
CA ARG A 17 -3.22 12.23 -4.59
C ARG A 17 -3.51 11.99 -3.12
N GLU A 18 -4.60 12.53 -2.60
CA GLU A 18 -4.99 12.34 -1.20
C GLU A 18 -5.18 10.86 -0.86
N GLU A 19 -5.83 10.10 -1.75
CA GLU A 19 -6.01 8.65 -1.55
C GLU A 19 -4.72 7.85 -1.66
N LEU A 20 -3.83 8.21 -2.59
CA LEU A 20 -2.51 7.60 -2.71
C LEU A 20 -1.63 7.92 -1.50
N ASP A 21 -1.67 9.16 -0.98
CA ASP A 21 -0.90 9.57 0.20
C ASP A 21 -1.35 8.82 1.46
N LYS A 22 -2.65 8.62 1.65
CA LYS A 22 -3.20 7.77 2.72
C LYS A 22 -2.69 6.33 2.60
N LEU A 23 -2.70 5.78 1.39
CA LEU A 23 -2.14 4.44 1.15
C LEU A 23 -0.65 4.39 1.46
N PHE A 24 0.14 5.38 1.05
CA PHE A 24 1.57 5.40 1.36
C PHE A 24 1.85 5.50 2.85
N ALA A 25 1.08 6.29 3.58
CA ALA A 25 1.21 6.38 5.02
C ALA A 25 0.98 4.99 5.67
N ALA A 26 -0.11 4.31 5.30
CA ALA A 26 -0.42 2.97 5.79
C ALA A 26 0.68 1.94 5.41
N PHE A 27 1.18 1.99 4.18
CA PHE A 27 2.28 1.13 3.74
C PHE A 27 3.60 1.41 4.48
N ARG A 28 3.90 2.67 4.80
CA ARG A 28 5.12 3.06 5.51
C ARG A 28 5.11 2.55 6.94
N GLU A 29 4.00 2.77 7.66
CA GLU A 29 3.79 2.26 9.02
C GLU A 29 3.98 0.74 9.05
N HIS A 30 3.38 0.03 8.10
CA HIS A 30 3.53 -1.42 8.00
C HIS A 30 4.97 -1.84 7.70
N ARG A 31 5.71 -1.12 6.85
CA ARG A 31 7.11 -1.44 6.53
C ARG A 31 8.03 -1.31 7.75
N GLU A 32 7.80 -0.32 8.59
CA GLU A 32 8.56 -0.13 9.84
C GLU A 32 8.31 -1.30 10.80
N GLU A 33 7.05 -1.71 10.94
CA GLU A 33 6.64 -2.88 11.73
C GLU A 33 7.27 -4.18 11.21
N TRP A 34 7.30 -4.41 9.90
CA TRP A 34 8.02 -5.53 9.29
C TRP A 34 9.52 -5.55 9.59
N GLY A 35 10.13 -4.37 9.77
CA GLY A 35 11.52 -4.25 10.19
C GLY A 35 11.72 -4.74 11.63
N ALA A 36 10.88 -4.27 12.54
CA ALA A 36 10.88 -4.70 13.94
C ALA A 36 10.60 -6.20 14.07
N SER A 37 9.61 -6.72 13.37
CA SER A 37 9.25 -8.14 13.45
C SER A 37 10.31 -9.09 12.89
N ARG A 38 11.07 -8.65 11.88
CA ARG A 38 12.24 -9.41 11.42
C ARG A 38 13.35 -9.46 12.47
N HIS A 39 13.51 -8.38 13.24
CA HIS A 39 14.45 -8.35 14.34
C HIS A 39 14.01 -9.32 15.45
N ASP A 40 12.75 -9.24 15.89
CA ASP A 40 12.17 -10.13 16.90
C ASP A 40 12.27 -11.62 16.49
N LEU A 41 11.96 -11.95 15.23
CA LEU A 41 12.13 -13.30 14.70
C LEU A 41 13.61 -13.73 14.71
N ALA A 42 14.52 -12.83 14.37
CA ALA A 42 15.95 -13.13 14.38
C ALA A 42 16.48 -13.36 15.80
N GLU A 43 15.94 -12.68 16.81
CA GLU A 43 16.25 -12.93 18.22
C GLU A 43 15.69 -14.28 18.67
N ALA A 44 14.41 -14.57 18.39
CA ALA A 44 13.77 -15.84 18.73
C ALA A 44 14.48 -17.07 18.12
N ILE A 45 15.11 -16.92 16.95
CA ILE A 45 15.92 -17.98 16.32
C ILE A 45 17.32 -18.11 16.94
N ARG A 46 17.85 -17.05 17.55
CA ARG A 46 19.17 -17.07 18.21
C ARG A 46 19.09 -17.60 19.65
N ASP A 47 17.93 -17.53 20.27
CA ASP A 47 17.72 -18.01 21.63
C ASP A 47 17.82 -19.54 21.74
N GLU A 48 18.14 -20.02 22.95
CA GLU A 48 18.31 -21.45 23.26
C GLU A 48 17.01 -22.24 23.09
N SER A 49 15.85 -21.58 23.23
CA SER A 49 14.54 -22.17 23.03
C SER A 49 13.63 -21.25 22.22
N PHE A 50 12.86 -21.83 21.31
CA PHE A 50 11.90 -21.09 20.50
C PHE A 50 10.59 -20.86 21.26
N ASP A 51 10.27 -19.59 21.56
CA ASP A 51 8.98 -19.20 22.15
C ASP A 51 7.89 -19.08 21.06
N ALA A 52 7.14 -20.17 20.88
CA ALA A 52 6.03 -20.20 19.93
C ALA A 52 4.88 -19.25 20.31
N THR A 53 4.73 -18.87 21.58
CA THR A 53 3.66 -17.99 22.06
C THR A 53 3.92 -16.56 21.60
N THR A 54 5.12 -16.04 21.87
CA THR A 54 5.56 -14.71 21.42
C THR A 54 5.51 -14.59 19.89
N MET A 55 5.89 -15.65 19.18
CA MET A 55 5.79 -15.67 17.71
C MET A 55 4.34 -15.64 17.23
N GLY A 56 3.43 -16.36 17.89
CA GLY A 56 1.99 -16.32 17.59
C GLY A 56 1.39 -14.92 17.75
N GLU A 57 1.75 -14.21 18.82
CA GLU A 57 1.32 -12.82 19.07
C GLU A 57 1.86 -11.85 18.01
N LEU A 58 3.11 -12.03 17.59
CA LEU A 58 3.72 -11.25 16.50
C LEU A 58 2.98 -11.46 15.17
N PHE A 59 2.64 -12.70 14.82
CA PHE A 59 1.85 -12.97 13.61
C PHE A 59 0.43 -12.40 13.69
N GLY A 60 -0.22 -12.49 14.86
CA GLY A 60 -1.55 -11.90 15.08
C GLY A 60 -1.55 -10.38 14.81
N ARG A 61 -0.55 -9.65 15.31
CA ARG A 61 -0.39 -8.22 15.01
C ARG A 61 -0.23 -7.96 13.51
N HIS A 62 0.51 -8.79 12.78
CA HIS A 62 0.65 -8.64 11.33
C HIS A 62 -0.66 -8.86 10.57
N ASP A 63 -1.44 -9.88 10.95
CA ASP A 63 -2.70 -10.18 10.27
C ASP A 63 -3.70 -9.02 10.39
N GLU A 64 -3.81 -8.42 11.59
CA GLU A 64 -4.65 -7.24 11.81
C GLU A 64 -4.20 -6.05 10.93
N ARG A 65 -2.89 -5.86 10.78
CA ARG A 65 -2.32 -4.76 10.00
C ARG A 65 -2.46 -4.98 8.50
N LEU A 66 -2.29 -6.21 8.04
CA LEU A 66 -2.59 -6.60 6.66
C LEU A 66 -4.08 -6.41 6.34
N GLU A 67 -4.96 -6.71 7.30
CA GLU A 67 -6.39 -6.45 7.13
C GLU A 67 -6.68 -4.96 6.98
N GLN A 68 -6.06 -4.11 7.80
CA GLN A 68 -6.18 -2.64 7.70
C GLN A 68 -5.68 -2.12 6.35
N LEU A 69 -4.54 -2.61 5.89
CA LEU A 69 -3.97 -2.26 4.59
C LEU A 69 -4.89 -2.64 3.43
N ARG A 70 -5.48 -3.84 3.49
CA ARG A 70 -6.45 -4.32 2.50
C ARG A 70 -7.69 -3.43 2.47
N LYS A 71 -8.22 -3.05 3.64
CA LYS A 71 -9.36 -2.13 3.76
C LYS A 71 -9.03 -0.77 3.14
N ALA A 72 -7.89 -0.17 3.51
CA ALA A 72 -7.45 1.10 2.96
C ALA A 72 -7.30 1.06 1.44
N LEU A 73 -6.71 -0.02 0.89
CA LEU A 73 -6.58 -0.21 -0.56
C LEU A 73 -7.94 -0.24 -1.26
N MET A 74 -8.87 -1.04 -0.74
CA MET A 74 -10.21 -1.16 -1.33
C MET A 74 -10.97 0.16 -1.30
N GLU A 75 -10.87 0.90 -0.20
CA GLU A 75 -11.49 2.21 -0.08
C GLU A 75 -10.89 3.23 -1.06
N ALA A 76 -9.56 3.31 -1.12
CA ALA A 76 -8.85 4.22 -2.03
C ALA A 76 -9.18 3.91 -3.49
N MET A 77 -9.17 2.62 -3.88
CA MET A 77 -9.56 2.19 -5.22
C MET A 77 -11.03 2.52 -5.52
N GLY A 78 -11.93 2.34 -4.54
CA GLY A 78 -13.34 2.71 -4.67
C GLY A 78 -13.52 4.21 -4.89
N ARG A 79 -12.83 5.06 -4.13
CA ARG A 79 -12.88 6.52 -4.25
C ARG A 79 -12.27 7.00 -5.58
N ILE A 80 -11.12 6.47 -5.98
CA ILE A 80 -10.50 6.75 -7.28
C ILE A 80 -11.44 6.32 -8.41
N HIS A 81 -12.00 5.12 -8.37
CA HIS A 81 -12.94 4.64 -9.38
C HIS A 81 -14.16 5.57 -9.49
N ALA A 82 -14.73 6.01 -8.36
CA ALA A 82 -15.92 6.85 -8.33
C ALA A 82 -15.73 8.22 -9.00
N VAL A 83 -14.55 8.83 -8.88
CA VAL A 83 -14.28 10.16 -9.47
C VAL A 83 -13.87 10.13 -10.93
N LEU A 84 -13.46 8.97 -11.44
CA LEU A 84 -13.05 8.80 -12.83
C LEU A 84 -14.23 8.47 -13.75
N ASP A 85 -14.17 8.99 -14.97
CA ASP A 85 -15.05 8.60 -16.07
C ASP A 85 -14.66 7.25 -16.68
N ASP A 86 -15.50 6.71 -17.56
CA ASP A 86 -15.30 5.39 -18.18
C ASP A 86 -14.00 5.31 -18.98
N THR A 87 -13.63 6.36 -19.71
CA THR A 87 -12.39 6.38 -20.51
C THR A 87 -11.16 6.40 -19.59
N GLN A 88 -11.22 7.20 -18.53
CA GLN A 88 -10.17 7.29 -17.53
C GLN A 88 -10.00 5.98 -16.76
N ARG A 89 -11.10 5.28 -16.42
CA ARG A 89 -11.05 3.96 -15.77
C ARG A 89 -10.35 2.92 -16.65
N GLN A 90 -10.63 2.90 -17.95
CA GLN A 90 -9.93 1.99 -18.87
C GLN A 90 -8.43 2.27 -18.93
N ARG A 91 -8.04 3.55 -19.00
CA ARG A 91 -6.62 3.94 -18.96
C ARG A 91 -5.95 3.54 -17.65
N LEU A 92 -6.64 3.70 -16.52
CA LEU A 92 -6.15 3.25 -15.22
C LEU A 92 -5.98 1.72 -15.19
N ALA A 93 -6.95 0.96 -15.69
CA ALA A 93 -6.87 -0.49 -15.77
C ALA A 93 -5.69 -0.95 -16.63
N GLU A 94 -5.50 -0.36 -17.81
CA GLU A 94 -4.34 -0.65 -18.67
C GLU A 94 -3.01 -0.27 -18.01
N MET A 95 -2.99 0.77 -17.19
CA MET A 95 -1.80 1.18 -16.44
C MET A 95 -1.45 0.18 -15.34
N ILE A 96 -2.47 -0.40 -14.67
CA ILE A 96 -2.31 -1.43 -13.64
C ILE A 96 -1.83 -2.73 -14.29
N ASP A 97 -2.48 -3.17 -15.37
CA ASP A 97 -2.19 -4.44 -16.06
C ASP A 97 -0.74 -4.48 -16.61
N ARG A 98 -0.25 -3.33 -17.10
CA ARG A 98 1.12 -3.21 -17.63
C ARG A 98 2.22 -3.22 -16.55
N GLY A 99 1.86 -3.17 -15.27
CA GLY A 99 2.63 -3.66 -14.10
C GLY A 99 4.03 -3.07 -13.78
N ARG A 100 4.80 -2.49 -14.72
CA ARG A 100 6.23 -2.16 -14.49
C ARG A 100 6.76 -0.89 -15.19
N GLY A 101 5.91 0.02 -15.70
CA GLY A 101 6.41 1.19 -16.46
C GLY A 101 5.53 2.46 -16.52
N GLY A 102 4.40 2.51 -15.83
CA GLY A 102 3.50 3.67 -15.95
C GLY A 102 2.72 4.10 -14.70
N TRP A 103 2.50 3.18 -13.77
CA TRP A 103 1.88 3.47 -12.49
C TRP A 103 2.76 2.86 -11.40
N HIS A 104 3.68 3.67 -10.88
CA HIS A 104 4.39 3.34 -9.65
C HIS A 104 3.90 4.31 -8.59
N PRO A 105 2.89 3.94 -7.79
CA PRO A 105 2.57 4.71 -6.61
C PRO A 105 3.84 4.76 -5.71
N PHE A 106 4.57 3.66 -5.58
CA PHE A 106 5.69 3.50 -4.64
C PHE A 106 7.05 4.17 -5.00
N ARG A 107 7.12 5.07 -6.00
CA ARG A 107 8.40 5.67 -6.45
C ARG A 107 8.36 7.19 -6.52
N GLY A 108 7.97 7.83 -5.41
CA GLY A 108 7.84 9.29 -5.31
C GLY A 108 8.33 9.89 -3.98
N GLY A 109 9.39 9.35 -3.37
CA GLY A 109 9.90 9.86 -2.09
C GLY A 109 11.31 9.39 -1.71
N MET A 110 12.21 9.26 -2.68
CA MET A 110 13.65 9.16 -2.43
C MET A 110 14.37 10.14 -3.36
N ALA A 111 14.43 11.39 -2.92
CA ALA A 111 15.40 12.41 -3.33
C ALA A 111 15.68 13.26 -2.09
#